data_AF-A0A2C9A6Q1-F1
#
_entry.id   AF-A0A2C9A6Q1-F1
#
_cell.length_a   1.000
_cell.length_b   1.000
_cell.length_c   1.000
_cell.angle_alpha   90.00
_cell.angle_beta   90.00
_cell.angle_gamma   90.00
#
_symmetry.space_group_name_H-M   'P 1'
#
loop_
_entity.id
_entity.type
_entity.pdbx_description
1 polymer ?
#
loop_
_entity_poly.entity_id
_entity_poly.type
_entity_poly.pdbx_seq_one_letter_code
_entity_poly.pdbx_strand_id
1 'polypeptide(L)'
;MDFKKFSAASAALAFGIALVACDSDSSSGPQNEPASSNAYDRDSDGPTSYGEIILVSSSSVTPKDVVLSSSEKSSSSETSASSSSSAAVSNVEYGTFTDSRDSKNYKTVKIGNLTWMAENLNFDNSATATGSIDSSFCYDGIPANCTKYGRLYQEYAATAVCPEGWRLPTADDWRDLTTTAKSEFGDDNGSLRAVGEWENTIFGDNVTATNASGFSAIPAGYRAKTGECDGEGTKAYFWGEDNMNHYAWILSNQYDMEKESIQRGYFAYAVRCVKD
;
A
#
# COMPACT_ATOMS: atom_id res chain seq x y z
N MET A 1 29.04 -56.19 -4.17
CA MET A 1 28.99 -54.75 -4.51
C MET A 1 27.86 -54.16 -3.72
N ASP A 2 28.19 -53.28 -2.78
CA ASP A 2 27.38 -53.02 -1.60
C ASP A 2 26.32 -51.93 -1.78
N PHE A 3 25.12 -52.19 -1.27
CA PHE A 3 24.11 -51.16 -1.06
C PHE A 3 24.40 -50.41 0.24
N LYS A 4 24.94 -49.19 0.14
CA LYS A 4 25.03 -48.28 1.30
C LYS A 4 23.68 -47.62 1.56
N LYS A 5 23.05 -48.02 2.67
CA LYS A 5 21.99 -47.22 3.33
C LYS A 5 22.63 -45.99 3.96
N PHE A 6 22.00 -44.83 3.82
CA PHE A 6 22.21 -43.70 4.73
C PHE A 6 20.90 -43.38 5.44
N SER A 7 20.96 -43.32 6.77
CA SER A 7 19.82 -43.01 7.64
C SER A 7 19.82 -41.52 7.93
N ALA A 8 18.66 -40.87 7.79
CA ALA A 8 18.47 -39.54 8.34
C ALA A 8 18.39 -39.63 9.88
N ALA A 9 19.06 -38.71 10.58
CA ALA A 9 18.97 -38.57 12.03
C ALA A 9 18.25 -37.25 12.35
N SER A 10 17.08 -37.34 12.98
CA SER A 10 16.37 -36.17 13.50
C SER A 10 17.00 -35.71 14.81
N ALA A 11 17.47 -34.47 14.87
CA ALA A 11 17.90 -33.84 16.11
C ALA A 11 16.70 -33.15 16.79
N ALA A 12 16.21 -33.72 17.89
CA ALA A 12 15.19 -33.09 18.73
C ALA A 12 15.86 -32.17 19.76
N LEU A 13 15.57 -30.86 19.69
CA LEU A 13 15.98 -29.88 20.68
C LEU A 13 15.00 -29.87 21.85
N ALA A 14 15.39 -30.48 22.97
CA ALA A 14 14.64 -30.42 24.22
C ALA A 14 15.03 -29.15 25.01
N PHE A 15 14.13 -28.17 25.08
CA PHE A 15 14.26 -27.05 26.03
C PHE A 15 13.74 -27.48 27.40
N GLY A 16 14.63 -27.55 28.39
CA GLY A 16 14.28 -27.79 29.78
C GLY A 16 13.70 -26.54 30.44
N ILE A 17 12.46 -26.62 30.92
CA ILE A 17 11.85 -25.57 31.75
C ILE A 17 12.24 -25.82 33.21
N ALA A 18 13.03 -24.91 33.79
CA ALA A 18 13.28 -24.89 35.23
C ALA A 18 12.13 -24.16 35.95
N LEU A 19 11.35 -24.90 36.74
CA LEU A 19 10.35 -24.32 37.63
C LEU A 19 11.05 -23.81 38.89
N VAL A 20 10.98 -22.49 39.13
CA VAL A 20 11.27 -21.90 40.44
C VAL A 20 9.94 -21.66 41.14
N ALA A 21 9.73 -22.38 42.24
CA ALA A 21 8.66 -22.08 43.19
C ALA A 21 9.15 -21.03 44.18
N CYS A 22 8.27 -20.09 44.55
CA CYS A 22 8.43 -19.29 45.76
C CYS A 22 7.18 -19.50 46.62
N ASP A 23 7.40 -19.99 47.83
CA ASP A 23 6.35 -20.22 48.82
C ASP A 23 5.69 -18.91 49.27
N SER A 24 4.40 -19.02 49.57
CA SER A 24 3.63 -18.01 50.29
C SER A 24 3.80 -18.20 51.79
N ASP A 25 3.99 -17.11 52.54
CA ASP A 25 3.68 -17.12 53.97
C ASP A 25 3.09 -15.78 54.45
N SER A 26 2.31 -15.83 55.53
CA SER A 26 1.33 -14.78 55.89
C SER A 26 1.55 -14.22 57.30
N SER A 27 1.29 -12.93 57.56
CA SER A 27 0.48 -12.46 58.71
C SER A 27 0.44 -10.93 58.95
N SER A 28 -0.76 -10.44 59.30
CA SER A 28 -1.15 -9.30 60.18
C SER A 28 -0.41 -7.94 60.19
N GLY A 29 -1.20 -6.85 60.07
CA GLY A 29 -0.81 -5.44 60.36
C GLY A 29 -0.92 -5.06 61.86
N PRO A 30 -1.37 -3.84 62.27
CA PRO A 30 -2.04 -2.78 61.50
C PRO A 30 -1.66 -1.29 61.83
N GLN A 31 -2.35 -0.34 61.16
CA GLN A 31 -2.57 1.09 61.49
C GLN A 31 -1.39 2.10 61.46
N ASN A 32 -1.49 3.12 60.60
CA ASN A 32 -1.88 4.50 60.99
C ASN A 32 -1.90 5.48 59.79
N GLU A 33 -2.97 6.29 59.71
CA GLU A 33 -3.01 7.60 59.04
C GLU A 33 -3.07 8.68 60.16
N PRO A 34 -2.74 9.99 59.95
CA PRO A 34 -3.27 10.80 58.83
C PRO A 34 -2.38 11.95 58.26
N ALA A 35 -2.89 12.57 57.18
CA ALA A 35 -2.76 13.99 56.76
C ALA A 35 -1.37 14.68 56.72
N SER A 36 -0.96 15.36 55.65
CA SER A 36 -1.58 16.64 55.21
C SER A 36 -0.81 17.28 54.04
N SER A 37 -1.50 18.16 53.28
CA SER A 37 -1.03 19.36 52.53
C SER A 37 0.43 19.44 52.03
N ASN A 38 0.68 19.75 50.75
CA ASN A 38 0.50 21.11 50.22
C ASN A 38 0.43 21.16 48.69
N ALA A 39 -0.21 22.23 48.18
CA ALA A 39 -0.23 22.59 46.76
C ALA A 39 0.35 24.00 46.59
N TYR A 40 1.31 24.15 45.66
CA TYR A 40 1.88 25.40 45.12
C TYR A 40 2.55 25.01 43.78
N ASP A 41 2.57 25.79 42.69
CA ASP A 41 1.79 27.00 42.40
C ASP A 41 1.63 27.17 40.87
N ARG A 42 0.82 28.15 40.44
CA ARG A 42 0.77 28.62 39.04
C ARG A 42 1.73 29.80 38.85
N ASP A 43 2.39 29.85 37.71
CA ASP A 43 2.70 31.05 36.90
C ASP A 43 2.94 30.56 35.47
N SER A 44 2.33 31.03 34.37
CA SER A 44 1.69 32.30 34.03
C SER A 44 2.65 33.48 33.82
N ASP A 45 3.34 33.49 32.67
CA ASP A 45 3.63 34.76 31.98
C ASP A 45 3.85 34.55 30.47
N GLY A 46 3.23 35.42 29.67
CA GLY A 46 3.64 35.74 28.31
C GLY A 46 4.19 37.17 28.29
N PRO A 47 4.76 37.64 27.17
CA PRO A 47 3.89 38.40 26.28
C PRO A 47 4.16 38.30 24.77
N THR A 48 3.15 38.77 24.05
CA THR A 48 3.08 39.16 22.63
C THR A 48 4.31 39.87 22.04
N SER A 49 4.58 39.70 20.73
CA SER A 49 4.28 40.75 19.72
C SER A 49 4.63 40.35 18.27
N TYR A 50 3.96 41.02 17.34
CA TYR A 50 3.94 40.88 15.89
C TYR A 50 5.25 41.28 15.17
N GLY A 51 5.47 40.66 14.01
CA GLY A 51 6.35 41.12 12.91
C GLY A 51 5.95 40.37 11.64
N GLU A 52 4.97 40.88 10.89
CA GLU A 52 5.12 41.81 9.76
C GLU A 52 5.33 41.06 8.42
N ILE A 53 4.30 41.12 7.58
CA ILE A 53 4.28 40.55 6.23
C ILE A 53 4.87 41.58 5.27
N ILE A 54 5.98 41.25 4.61
CA ILE A 54 6.46 42.04 3.46
C ILE A 54 6.11 41.31 2.16
N LEU A 55 5.11 41.82 1.48
CA LEU A 55 4.85 41.55 0.06
C LEU A 55 5.84 42.37 -0.78
N VAL A 56 6.74 41.73 -1.51
CA VAL A 56 7.42 42.36 -2.65
C VAL A 56 6.82 41.81 -3.94
N SER A 57 6.11 42.67 -4.65
CA SER A 57 5.64 42.45 -6.01
C SER A 57 6.63 43.05 -7.01
N SER A 58 7.05 42.28 -8.02
CA SER A 58 7.36 42.75 -9.38
C SER A 58 7.72 41.54 -10.25
N SER A 59 6.87 41.12 -11.17
CA SER A 59 6.74 41.65 -12.55
C SER A 59 7.63 40.94 -13.56
N SER A 60 7.06 39.89 -14.15
CA SER A 60 7.04 39.60 -15.60
C SER A 60 8.20 40.11 -16.47
N VAL A 61 8.97 39.18 -17.03
CA VAL A 61 9.77 39.38 -18.25
C VAL A 61 9.21 38.48 -19.35
N THR A 62 8.88 39.06 -20.50
CA THR A 62 8.28 38.40 -21.65
C THR A 62 9.32 37.69 -22.53
N PRO A 63 8.96 36.61 -23.25
CA PRO A 63 9.81 36.06 -24.31
C PRO A 63 10.03 37.08 -25.44
N LYS A 64 11.16 36.99 -26.12
CA LYS A 64 11.39 37.66 -27.41
C LYS A 64 11.76 36.62 -28.47
N ASP A 65 11.06 36.68 -29.59
CA ASP A 65 11.24 35.81 -30.74
C ASP A 65 12.62 36.00 -31.40
N VAL A 66 13.21 34.91 -31.86
CA VAL A 66 14.22 34.92 -32.93
C VAL A 66 13.79 33.91 -33.99
N VAL A 67 13.12 34.41 -35.02
CA VAL A 67 12.84 33.66 -36.26
C VAL A 67 13.92 34.00 -37.28
N LEU A 68 14.62 32.98 -37.80
CA LEU A 68 15.43 33.09 -39.01
C LEU A 68 15.45 31.77 -39.79
N SER A 69 14.82 31.80 -40.98
CA SER A 69 15.01 30.89 -42.13
C SER A 69 16.48 30.95 -42.61
N SER A 70 17.12 30.07 -43.40
CA SER A 70 16.77 28.98 -44.36
C SER A 70 18.06 28.13 -44.59
N SER A 71 18.16 26.99 -45.31
CA SER A 71 17.24 26.07 -46.03
C SER A 71 18.01 24.80 -46.49
N GLU A 72 17.28 23.71 -46.75
CA GLU A 72 17.57 22.56 -47.66
C GLU A 72 19.01 22.09 -47.99
N LYS A 73 19.26 20.78 -47.82
CA LYS A 73 19.48 19.87 -48.97
C LYS A 73 19.23 18.39 -48.62
N SER A 74 18.73 17.64 -49.60
CA SER A 74 18.37 16.22 -49.53
C SER A 74 19.54 15.25 -49.75
N SER A 75 19.45 14.04 -49.19
CA SER A 75 20.02 12.81 -49.76
C SER A 75 19.27 11.58 -49.26
N SER A 76 19.07 10.62 -50.17
CA SER A 76 18.38 9.35 -49.97
C SER A 76 19.31 8.24 -49.47
N SER A 77 18.78 7.33 -48.65
CA SER A 77 19.13 5.90 -48.74
C SER A 77 18.04 5.05 -48.10
N GLU A 78 17.46 4.14 -48.88
CA GLU A 78 16.58 3.09 -48.37
C GLU A 78 17.36 2.16 -47.46
N THR A 79 16.79 1.82 -46.30
CA THR A 79 17.18 0.61 -45.55
C THR A 79 15.92 -0.04 -45.05
N SER A 80 15.68 -1.28 -45.45
CA SER A 80 14.50 -2.07 -45.10
C SER A 80 14.42 -2.29 -43.59
N ALA A 81 13.66 -1.44 -42.89
CA ALA A 81 13.29 -1.69 -41.52
C ALA A 81 12.30 -2.86 -41.48
N SER A 82 12.78 -3.98 -40.94
CA SER A 82 11.98 -5.13 -40.54
C SER A 82 10.64 -4.69 -39.95
N SER A 83 9.56 -5.39 -40.30
CA SER A 83 8.27 -5.27 -39.63
C SER A 83 8.41 -5.78 -38.19
N SER A 84 9.00 -4.95 -37.33
CA SER A 84 8.92 -5.10 -35.89
C SER A 84 7.45 -5.02 -35.55
N SER A 85 6.90 -6.15 -35.13
CA SER A 85 5.64 -6.20 -34.41
C SER A 85 5.77 -5.29 -33.20
N SER A 86 5.31 -4.05 -33.34
CA SER A 86 5.01 -3.20 -32.19
C SER A 86 4.00 -4.00 -31.38
N ALA A 87 4.48 -4.61 -30.29
CA ALA A 87 3.63 -5.28 -29.32
C ALA A 87 2.49 -4.32 -29.02
N ALA A 88 1.25 -4.78 -29.24
CA ALA A 88 0.11 -3.89 -29.23
C ALA A 88 0.08 -3.18 -27.88
N VAL A 89 0.28 -1.87 -27.89
CA VAL A 89 0.02 -1.05 -26.70
C VAL A 89 -1.45 -1.29 -26.41
N SER A 90 -1.72 -2.01 -25.33
CA SER A 90 -3.06 -2.21 -24.83
C SER A 90 -3.63 -0.82 -24.55
N ASN A 91 -4.56 -0.38 -25.40
CA ASN A 91 -5.37 0.80 -25.11
C ASN A 91 -6.33 0.39 -23.99
N VAL A 92 -5.81 0.37 -22.76
CA VAL A 92 -6.56 0.11 -21.53
C VAL A 92 -7.69 1.13 -21.45
N GLU A 93 -8.91 0.67 -21.63
CA GLU A 93 -10.11 1.49 -21.44
C GLU A 93 -10.44 1.52 -19.94
N TYR A 94 -10.32 2.72 -19.35
CA TYR A 94 -10.73 2.95 -17.96
C TYR A 94 -12.22 3.30 -17.89
N GLY A 95 -12.95 2.56 -17.05
CA GLY A 95 -14.24 2.99 -16.56
C GLY A 95 -14.10 3.98 -15.39
N THR A 96 -15.24 4.45 -14.89
CA THR A 96 -15.32 5.28 -13.68
C THR A 96 -16.42 4.77 -12.76
N PHE A 97 -16.19 4.88 -11.46
CA PHE A 97 -17.16 4.61 -10.41
C PHE A 97 -17.19 5.78 -9.43
N THR A 98 -18.38 6.31 -9.15
CA THR A 98 -18.58 7.32 -8.11
C THR A 98 -19.10 6.65 -6.85
N ASP A 99 -18.35 6.72 -5.76
CA ASP A 99 -18.83 6.25 -4.46
C ASP A 99 -19.84 7.26 -3.90
N SER A 100 -21.08 6.82 -3.69
CA SER A 100 -22.17 7.68 -3.21
C SER A 100 -22.01 8.10 -1.75
N ARG A 101 -21.10 7.47 -0.99
CA ARG A 101 -20.91 7.70 0.45
C ARG A 101 -20.05 8.93 0.75
N ASP A 102 -19.09 9.25 -0.14
CA ASP A 102 -18.18 10.40 -0.03
C ASP A 102 -18.11 11.25 -1.32
N SER A 103 -18.87 10.88 -2.36
CA SER A 103 -18.84 11.47 -3.71
C SER A 103 -17.49 11.35 -4.44
N LYS A 104 -16.61 10.44 -4.01
CA LYS A 104 -15.30 10.25 -4.64
C LYS A 104 -15.42 9.44 -5.93
N ASN A 105 -14.80 9.94 -7.00
CA ASN A 105 -14.63 9.21 -8.24
C ASN A 105 -13.37 8.36 -8.20
N TYR A 106 -13.51 7.11 -8.62
CA TYR A 106 -12.43 6.15 -8.79
C TYR A 106 -12.40 5.66 -10.24
N LYS A 107 -11.22 5.51 -10.82
CA LYS A 107 -11.02 4.78 -12.06
C LYS A 107 -11.27 3.29 -11.84
N THR A 108 -11.80 2.63 -12.85
CA THR A 108 -11.99 1.17 -12.87
C THR A 108 -11.41 0.59 -14.15
N VAL A 109 -11.03 -0.68 -14.12
CA VAL A 109 -10.50 -1.39 -15.28
C VAL A 109 -11.02 -2.82 -15.28
N LYS A 110 -11.36 -3.35 -16.46
CA LYS A 110 -11.71 -4.76 -16.61
C LYS A 110 -10.45 -5.57 -16.89
N ILE A 111 -10.16 -6.57 -16.06
CA ILE A 111 -9.05 -7.50 -16.26
C ILE A 111 -9.60 -8.91 -16.09
N GLY A 112 -9.51 -9.71 -17.16
CA GLY A 112 -10.20 -10.99 -17.26
C GLY A 112 -11.71 -10.80 -17.13
N ASN A 113 -12.33 -11.54 -16.19
CA ASN A 113 -13.78 -11.49 -15.98
C ASN A 113 -14.24 -10.31 -15.11
N LEU A 114 -13.38 -9.81 -14.21
CA LEU A 114 -13.76 -8.85 -13.17
C LEU A 114 -13.47 -7.41 -13.55
N THR A 115 -14.30 -6.51 -13.03
CA THR A 115 -14.00 -5.08 -12.96
C THR A 115 -13.30 -4.78 -11.64
N TRP A 116 -12.08 -4.28 -11.72
CA TRP A 116 -11.27 -3.85 -10.58
C TRP A 116 -11.34 -2.34 -10.39
N MET A 117 -11.24 -1.86 -9.14
CA MET A 117 -10.80 -0.49 -8.90
C MET A 117 -9.34 -0.33 -9.36
N ALA A 118 -9.07 0.65 -10.23
CA ALA A 118 -7.73 1.01 -10.69
C ALA A 118 -7.01 1.99 -9.73
N GLU A 119 -7.67 2.40 -8.66
CA GLU A 119 -7.12 3.22 -7.58
C GLU A 119 -7.41 2.55 -6.22
N ASN A 120 -6.57 2.80 -5.22
CA ASN A 120 -6.82 2.30 -3.86
C ASN A 120 -8.03 3.03 -3.25
N LEU A 121 -8.92 2.31 -2.58
CA LEU A 121 -10.09 2.91 -1.94
C LEU A 121 -9.66 3.95 -0.89
N ASN A 122 -10.32 5.09 -0.84
CA ASN A 122 -10.01 6.20 0.06
C ASN A 122 -11.27 6.76 0.75
N PHE A 123 -12.16 5.87 1.16
CA PHE A 123 -13.34 6.20 1.95
C PHE A 123 -12.96 6.39 3.42
N ASP A 124 -13.35 7.52 4.03
CA ASP A 124 -13.10 7.77 5.45
C ASP A 124 -14.16 7.09 6.32
N ASN A 125 -13.81 5.96 6.92
CA ASN A 125 -14.71 5.21 7.79
C ASN A 125 -14.71 5.67 9.27
N SER A 126 -14.06 6.80 9.60
CA SER A 126 -13.98 7.32 10.98
C SER A 126 -15.35 7.61 11.62
N ALA A 127 -16.38 7.88 10.83
CA ALA A 127 -17.76 8.04 11.30
C ALA A 127 -18.39 6.74 11.85
N THR A 128 -17.85 5.58 11.49
CA THR A 128 -18.34 4.24 11.89
C THR A 128 -17.35 3.44 12.72
N ALA A 129 -16.08 3.84 12.76
CA ALA A 129 -15.04 3.15 13.51
C ALA A 129 -15.24 3.29 15.03
N THR A 130 -15.16 2.18 15.74
CA THR A 130 -15.32 2.06 17.21
C THR A 130 -13.98 1.92 17.93
N GLY A 131 -12.92 1.50 17.22
CA GLY A 131 -11.54 1.63 17.65
C GLY A 131 -10.69 0.36 17.49
N SER A 132 -9.39 0.57 17.27
CA SER A 132 -8.30 -0.41 17.29
C SER A 132 -8.22 -1.48 16.19
N ILE A 133 -9.33 -1.94 15.59
CA ILE A 133 -9.31 -3.00 14.55
C ILE A 133 -10.23 -2.73 13.34
N ASP A 134 -11.01 -1.66 13.39
CA ASP A 134 -12.02 -1.25 12.42
C ASP A 134 -11.76 0.17 11.88
N SER A 135 -10.53 0.67 11.99
CA SER A 135 -10.16 2.03 11.59
C SER A 135 -9.40 2.07 10.26
N SER A 136 -9.47 3.22 9.58
CA SER A 136 -8.68 3.55 8.39
C SER A 136 -7.70 4.68 8.66
N PHE A 137 -6.57 4.69 7.93
CA PHE A 137 -5.46 5.62 8.13
C PHE A 137 -4.88 6.08 6.81
N CYS A 138 -4.32 7.28 6.79
CA CYS A 138 -3.30 7.65 5.80
C CYS A 138 -1.95 7.06 6.23
N TYR A 139 -1.06 6.79 5.27
CA TYR A 139 0.34 6.46 5.57
C TYR A 139 0.97 7.61 6.39
N ASP A 140 1.67 7.26 7.47
CA ASP A 140 2.18 8.15 8.53
C ASP A 140 1.15 9.11 9.17
N GLY A 141 -0.15 8.86 8.97
CA GLY A 141 -1.20 9.79 9.39
C GLY A 141 -1.23 11.11 8.61
N ILE A 142 -0.45 11.24 7.53
CA ILE A 142 -0.33 12.46 6.72
C ILE A 142 -1.50 12.54 5.73
N PRO A 143 -2.38 13.56 5.76
CA PRO A 143 -3.55 13.63 4.86
C PRO A 143 -3.20 13.60 3.36
N ALA A 144 -2.06 14.17 2.96
CA ALA A 144 -1.58 14.11 1.58
C ALA A 144 -1.33 12.67 1.09
N ASN A 145 -0.91 11.77 1.99
CA ASN A 145 -0.68 10.38 1.67
C ASN A 145 -2.00 9.62 1.44
N CYS A 146 -3.10 10.00 2.08
CA CYS A 146 -4.42 9.49 1.68
C CYS A 146 -4.75 9.87 0.23
N THR A 147 -4.44 11.10 -0.20
CA THR A 147 -4.68 11.55 -1.57
C THR A 147 -3.81 10.79 -2.58
N LYS A 148 -2.53 10.56 -2.27
CA LYS A 148 -1.59 9.83 -3.14
C LYS A 148 -1.86 8.31 -3.20
N TYR A 149 -1.99 7.68 -2.03
CA TYR A 149 -1.98 6.22 -1.87
C TYR A 149 -3.34 5.60 -1.60
N GLY A 150 -4.39 6.39 -1.40
CA GLY A 150 -5.61 5.92 -0.77
C GLY A 150 -5.42 5.63 0.73
N ARG A 151 -6.39 4.95 1.34
CA ARG A 151 -6.34 4.60 2.77
C ARG A 151 -5.85 3.18 3.01
N LEU A 152 -5.21 3.02 4.16
CA LEU A 152 -4.87 1.74 4.75
C LEU A 152 -5.95 1.39 5.77
N TYR A 153 -6.64 0.27 5.58
CA TYR A 153 -7.75 -0.19 6.42
C TYR A 153 -7.27 -1.32 7.31
N GLN A 154 -7.72 -1.39 8.55
CA GLN A 154 -7.55 -2.59 9.37
C GLN A 154 -8.51 -3.71 8.93
N GLU A 155 -8.26 -4.93 9.40
CA GLU A 155 -8.97 -6.15 9.01
C GLU A 155 -10.51 -6.00 9.02
N TYR A 156 -11.12 -5.53 10.11
CA TYR A 156 -12.59 -5.38 10.19
C TYR A 156 -13.13 -4.16 9.45
N ALA A 157 -12.28 -3.18 9.12
CA ALA A 157 -12.67 -2.11 8.21
C ALA A 157 -12.72 -2.64 6.77
N ALA A 158 -11.70 -3.40 6.35
CA ALA A 158 -11.56 -3.90 4.98
C ALA A 158 -12.76 -4.76 4.52
N THR A 159 -13.35 -5.54 5.41
CA THR A 159 -14.53 -6.39 5.11
C THR A 159 -15.82 -5.60 4.88
N ALA A 160 -15.94 -4.41 5.47
CA ALA A 160 -17.16 -3.59 5.43
C ALA A 160 -17.03 -2.35 4.52
N VAL A 161 -15.84 -2.04 4.02
CA VAL A 161 -15.58 -0.76 3.36
C VAL A 161 -15.87 -0.74 1.86
N CYS A 162 -15.95 -1.89 1.18
CA CYS A 162 -16.35 -1.89 -0.22
C CYS A 162 -17.79 -1.37 -0.40
N PRO A 163 -18.06 -0.49 -1.39
CA PRO A 163 -19.39 0.09 -1.59
C PRO A 163 -20.39 -0.94 -2.15
N GLU A 164 -21.68 -0.60 -2.13
CA GLU A 164 -22.74 -1.49 -2.62
C GLU A 164 -22.49 -1.97 -4.07
N GLY A 165 -22.67 -3.28 -4.30
CA GLY A 165 -22.38 -3.91 -5.59
C GLY A 165 -20.90 -4.13 -5.89
N TRP A 166 -20.01 -3.81 -4.94
CA TRP A 166 -18.59 -4.16 -4.95
C TRP A 166 -18.26 -5.04 -3.73
N ARG A 167 -17.22 -5.86 -3.84
CA ARG A 167 -16.78 -6.78 -2.79
C ARG A 167 -15.27 -6.74 -2.63
N LEU A 168 -14.78 -7.24 -1.48
CA LEU A 168 -13.36 -7.52 -1.30
C LEU A 168 -12.95 -8.68 -2.24
N PRO A 169 -11.74 -8.70 -2.84
CA PRO A 169 -11.36 -9.78 -3.73
C PRO A 169 -10.98 -11.04 -2.96
N THR A 170 -11.37 -12.17 -3.52
CA THR A 170 -11.08 -13.51 -3.04
C THR A 170 -9.67 -13.96 -3.41
N ALA A 171 -9.20 -15.06 -2.83
CA ALA A 171 -7.90 -15.61 -3.18
C ALA A 171 -7.85 -16.14 -4.62
N ASP A 172 -8.99 -16.50 -5.19
CA ASP A 172 -9.11 -16.86 -6.61
C ASP A 172 -9.08 -15.61 -7.50
N ASP A 173 -9.79 -14.53 -7.15
CA ASP A 173 -9.77 -13.28 -7.95
C ASP A 173 -8.35 -12.71 -8.12
N TRP A 174 -7.54 -12.69 -7.05
CA TRP A 174 -6.15 -12.24 -7.09
C TRP A 174 -5.24 -13.17 -7.92
N ARG A 175 -5.50 -14.48 -7.88
CA ARG A 175 -4.76 -15.48 -8.66
C ARG A 175 -5.14 -15.44 -10.14
N ASP A 176 -6.39 -15.13 -10.45
CA ASP A 176 -6.87 -14.91 -11.80
C ASP A 176 -6.35 -13.58 -12.36
N LEU A 177 -6.35 -12.49 -11.58
CA LEU A 177 -5.73 -11.21 -11.96
C LEU A 177 -4.27 -11.39 -12.39
N THR A 178 -3.47 -12.06 -11.56
CA THR A 178 -2.04 -12.29 -11.82
C THR A 178 -1.83 -13.23 -13.02
N THR A 179 -2.61 -14.30 -13.13
CA THR A 179 -2.56 -15.23 -14.28
C THR A 179 -2.92 -14.52 -15.59
N THR A 180 -4.03 -13.76 -15.61
CA THR A 180 -4.45 -12.96 -16.76
C THR A 180 -3.36 -11.95 -17.12
N ALA A 181 -2.87 -11.17 -16.15
CA ALA A 181 -1.89 -10.13 -16.42
C ALA A 181 -0.59 -10.66 -17.02
N LYS A 182 -0.09 -11.80 -16.53
CA LYS A 182 1.08 -12.49 -17.10
C LYS A 182 0.82 -12.97 -18.53
N SER A 183 -0.37 -13.54 -18.79
CA SER A 183 -0.74 -14.09 -20.11
C SER A 183 -1.06 -13.05 -21.18
N GLU A 184 -1.61 -11.89 -20.82
CA GLU A 184 -2.06 -10.86 -21.75
C GLU A 184 -1.03 -9.73 -21.94
N PHE A 185 -0.25 -9.41 -20.91
CA PHE A 185 0.66 -8.24 -20.90
C PHE A 185 2.13 -8.58 -20.64
N GLY A 186 2.46 -9.83 -20.33
CA GLY A 186 3.83 -10.30 -20.11
C GLY A 186 4.15 -10.67 -18.67
N ASP A 187 5.10 -11.60 -18.51
CA ASP A 187 5.47 -12.25 -17.25
C ASP A 187 6.52 -11.44 -16.43
N ASP A 188 6.64 -10.13 -16.68
CA ASP A 188 7.57 -9.26 -15.96
C ASP A 188 6.97 -8.66 -14.66
N ASN A 189 5.66 -8.80 -14.46
CA ASN A 189 4.86 -8.17 -13.39
C ASN A 189 4.88 -6.63 -13.37
N GLY A 190 5.56 -6.00 -14.34
CA GLY A 190 5.50 -4.58 -14.61
C GLY A 190 4.11 -4.13 -15.03
N SER A 191 3.36 -5.03 -15.67
CA SER A 191 1.99 -4.79 -16.16
C SER A 191 0.97 -4.42 -15.07
N LEU A 192 1.16 -4.86 -13.83
CA LEU A 192 0.31 -4.53 -12.68
C LEU A 192 0.72 -3.24 -11.95
N ARG A 193 1.97 -2.80 -12.11
CA ARG A 193 2.57 -1.69 -11.34
C ARG A 193 2.26 -0.32 -11.94
N ALA A 194 1.90 0.66 -11.10
CA ALA A 194 1.80 2.05 -11.50
C ALA A 194 3.15 2.60 -11.99
N VAL A 195 3.16 3.27 -13.14
CA VAL A 195 4.39 3.82 -13.74
C VAL A 195 4.95 4.96 -12.88
N GLY A 196 6.25 4.92 -12.58
CA GLY A 196 6.96 6.01 -11.89
C GLY A 196 6.81 6.05 -10.36
N GLU A 197 5.99 5.18 -9.76
CA GLU A 197 5.75 5.14 -8.31
C GLU A 197 6.65 4.15 -7.55
N TRP A 198 7.37 3.27 -8.25
CA TRP A 198 8.15 2.19 -7.65
C TRP A 198 9.64 2.52 -7.61
N GLU A 199 10.25 2.32 -6.45
CA GLU A 199 11.68 2.52 -6.24
C GLU A 199 12.51 1.38 -6.84
N ASN A 200 13.62 1.75 -7.46
CA ASN A 200 14.63 0.81 -7.94
C ASN A 200 15.38 0.19 -6.75
N THR A 201 15.63 -1.11 -6.86
CA THR A 201 16.51 -1.86 -5.98
C THR A 201 17.98 -1.50 -6.24
N ILE A 202 18.80 -1.53 -5.19
CA ILE A 202 20.27 -1.40 -5.27
C ILE A 202 20.91 -2.74 -5.66
N PHE A 203 20.21 -3.86 -5.40
CA PHE A 203 20.68 -5.22 -5.63
C PHE A 203 19.57 -6.04 -6.30
N GLY A 204 19.76 -6.40 -7.56
CA GLY A 204 18.83 -7.22 -8.35
C GLY A 204 18.43 -6.57 -9.67
N ASP A 205 17.66 -7.30 -10.47
CA ASP A 205 17.05 -6.77 -11.69
C ASP A 205 15.79 -5.98 -11.32
N ASN A 206 15.70 -4.75 -11.84
CA ASN A 206 14.54 -3.89 -11.59
C ASN A 206 13.41 -4.22 -12.58
N VAL A 207 12.31 -4.74 -12.07
CA VAL A 207 11.07 -4.87 -12.83
C VAL A 207 10.56 -3.48 -13.21
N THR A 208 10.51 -3.21 -14.52
CA THR A 208 10.04 -1.93 -15.07
C THR A 208 8.53 -1.84 -14.93
N ALA A 209 8.02 -0.87 -14.18
CA ALA A 209 6.57 -0.63 -14.10
C ALA A 209 6.04 -0.11 -15.45
N THR A 210 5.19 -0.90 -16.11
CA THR A 210 4.60 -0.58 -17.42
C THR A 210 3.12 -0.22 -17.33
N ASN A 211 2.42 -0.67 -16.28
CA ASN A 211 0.97 -0.55 -16.10
C ASN A 211 0.12 -1.04 -17.29
N ALA A 212 0.65 -1.98 -18.09
CA ALA A 212 0.00 -2.45 -19.33
C ALA A 212 -1.38 -3.11 -19.11
N SER A 213 -1.68 -3.57 -17.88
CA SER A 213 -3.01 -4.07 -17.49
C SER A 213 -4.00 -2.98 -17.06
N GLY A 214 -3.51 -1.77 -16.75
CA GLY A 214 -4.28 -0.70 -16.13
C GLY A 214 -4.48 -0.82 -14.61
N PHE A 215 -4.09 -1.94 -13.99
CA PHE A 215 -4.33 -2.17 -12.57
C PHE A 215 -3.73 -1.08 -11.66
N SER A 216 -2.62 -0.45 -12.06
CA SER A 216 -2.05 0.72 -11.38
C SER A 216 -1.79 0.49 -9.88
N ALA A 217 -1.13 -0.61 -9.51
CA ALA A 217 -0.70 -0.85 -8.14
C ALA A 217 0.33 0.20 -7.70
N ILE A 218 0.02 0.95 -6.64
CA ILE A 218 0.90 1.96 -6.05
C ILE A 218 1.53 1.36 -4.78
N PRO A 219 2.85 1.45 -4.56
CA PRO A 219 3.53 0.86 -3.42
C PRO A 219 3.34 1.73 -2.16
N ALA A 220 2.13 1.63 -1.61
CA ALA A 220 1.67 2.35 -0.43
C ALA A 220 2.18 1.76 0.90
N GLY A 221 2.98 0.67 0.86
CA GLY A 221 3.40 -0.05 2.05
C GLY A 221 2.24 -0.58 2.89
N TYR A 222 2.45 -0.62 4.19
CA TYR A 222 1.46 -0.95 5.21
C TYR A 222 1.61 -0.05 6.43
N ARG A 223 0.64 -0.13 7.36
CA ARG A 223 0.72 0.50 8.68
C ARG A 223 0.49 -0.52 9.79
N ALA A 224 1.43 -0.63 10.71
CA ALA A 224 1.29 -1.46 11.90
C ALA A 224 0.32 -0.85 12.93
N LYS A 225 -0.16 -1.67 13.87
CA LYS A 225 -1.05 -1.25 14.96
C LYS A 225 -0.42 -0.21 15.89
N THR A 226 0.92 -0.24 16.02
CA THR A 226 1.72 0.78 16.71
C THR A 226 1.65 2.14 16.03
N GLY A 227 1.30 2.18 14.74
CA GLY A 227 1.22 3.37 13.91
C GLY A 227 2.44 3.64 13.04
N GLU A 228 3.49 2.83 13.21
CA GLU A 228 4.64 2.73 12.30
C GLU A 228 4.19 2.28 10.91
N CYS A 229 4.74 2.88 9.87
CA CYS A 229 4.48 2.53 8.47
C CYS A 229 5.79 2.13 7.78
N ASP A 230 5.72 1.19 6.85
CA ASP A 230 6.88 0.61 6.16
C ASP A 230 6.46 0.09 4.77
N GLY A 231 7.42 -0.04 3.86
CA GLY A 231 7.22 -0.52 2.49
C GLY A 231 6.75 0.53 1.48
N GLU A 232 6.68 1.82 1.83
CA GLU A 232 6.50 2.90 0.84
C GLU A 232 7.54 2.78 -0.29
N GLY A 233 7.12 3.05 -1.53
CA GLY A 233 7.98 2.99 -2.72
C GLY A 233 8.36 1.58 -3.18
N THR A 234 8.36 0.59 -2.27
CA THR A 234 8.92 -0.74 -2.51
C THR A 234 7.89 -1.87 -2.48
N LYS A 235 6.74 -1.70 -1.82
CA LYS A 235 5.72 -2.75 -1.65
C LYS A 235 4.30 -2.19 -1.71
N ALA A 236 3.40 -2.89 -2.39
CA ALA A 236 1.97 -2.65 -2.35
C ALA A 236 1.28 -3.82 -1.63
N TYR A 237 0.61 -3.53 -0.51
CA TYR A 237 -0.16 -4.50 0.26
C TYR A 237 -1.66 -4.30 0.06
N PHE A 238 -2.38 -5.39 -0.22
CA PHE A 238 -3.82 -5.39 -0.45
C PHE A 238 -4.53 -6.44 0.40
N TRP A 239 -5.70 -6.11 0.92
CA TRP A 239 -6.57 -7.10 1.56
C TRP A 239 -7.24 -8.05 0.54
N GLY A 240 -7.48 -9.28 0.97
CA GLY A 240 -8.45 -10.18 0.34
C GLY A 240 -9.09 -11.17 1.32
N GLU A 241 -10.09 -11.91 0.85
CA GLU A 241 -10.87 -12.90 1.62
C GLU A 241 -10.77 -14.36 1.08
N ASP A 242 -10.75 -15.34 1.97
CA ASP A 242 -10.72 -16.78 1.64
C ASP A 242 -11.40 -17.57 2.76
N ASN A 243 -12.59 -18.09 2.46
CA ASN A 243 -13.37 -18.91 3.39
C ASN A 243 -13.52 -18.26 4.79
N MET A 244 -13.97 -17.00 4.84
CA MET A 244 -14.11 -16.16 6.06
C MET A 244 -12.78 -15.80 6.76
N ASN A 245 -11.64 -16.00 6.11
CA ASN A 245 -10.33 -15.52 6.58
C ASN A 245 -9.87 -14.35 5.72
N HIS A 246 -9.27 -13.35 6.35
CA HIS A 246 -8.58 -12.27 5.66
C HIS A 246 -7.09 -12.56 5.57
N TYR A 247 -6.42 -11.98 4.56
CA TYR A 247 -4.97 -12.05 4.38
C TYR A 247 -4.50 -10.84 3.58
N ALA A 248 -3.18 -10.72 3.42
CA ALA A 248 -2.55 -9.77 2.52
C ALA A 248 -2.16 -10.44 1.19
N TRP A 249 -2.31 -9.74 0.08
CA TRP A 249 -1.46 -9.92 -1.09
C TRP A 249 -0.43 -8.81 -1.12
N ILE A 250 0.80 -9.19 -1.38
CA ILE A 250 1.95 -8.29 -1.50
C ILE A 250 2.45 -8.34 -2.93
N LEU A 251 2.57 -7.17 -3.56
CA LEU A 251 3.40 -6.98 -4.76
C LEU A 251 4.63 -6.18 -4.33
N SER A 252 5.82 -6.73 -4.57
CA SER A 252 7.10 -6.13 -4.19
C SER A 252 7.79 -5.51 -5.41
N ASN A 253 8.76 -4.61 -5.21
CA ASN A 253 9.60 -4.14 -6.30
C ASN A 253 10.53 -5.25 -6.85
N GLN A 254 10.87 -6.24 -6.01
CA GLN A 254 11.77 -7.37 -6.31
C GLN A 254 11.08 -8.64 -6.83
N TYR A 255 9.81 -8.85 -6.50
CA TYR A 255 9.12 -10.12 -6.77
C TYR A 255 7.63 -9.94 -7.05
N ASP A 256 7.07 -10.96 -7.68
CA ASP A 256 5.70 -11.11 -8.13
C ASP A 256 4.67 -10.91 -7.01
N MET A 257 3.41 -10.73 -7.42
CA MET A 257 2.30 -10.67 -6.48
C MET A 257 2.03 -12.04 -5.82
N GLU A 258 2.17 -12.11 -4.50
CA GLU A 258 2.00 -13.35 -3.71
C GLU A 258 1.07 -13.14 -2.49
N LYS A 259 0.54 -14.26 -1.96
CA LYS A 259 -0.32 -14.27 -0.76
C LYS A 259 0.54 -14.43 0.49
N GLU A 260 0.49 -13.46 1.39
CA GLU A 260 1.24 -13.45 2.65
C GLU A 260 0.35 -13.89 3.84
N SER A 261 0.94 -14.59 4.80
CA SER A 261 0.26 -14.98 6.05
C SER A 261 0.21 -13.81 7.03
N ILE A 262 -1.00 -13.38 7.41
CA ILE A 262 -1.16 -12.21 8.29
C ILE A 262 -1.02 -12.54 9.77
N GLN A 263 -0.58 -11.52 10.53
CA GLN A 263 -0.92 -11.41 11.94
C GLN A 263 -2.24 -10.63 12.06
N ARG A 264 -3.33 -11.34 12.36
CA ARG A 264 -4.70 -10.78 12.45
C ARG A 264 -4.76 -9.54 13.35
N GLY A 265 -5.48 -8.52 12.90
CA GLY A 265 -5.65 -7.25 13.60
C GLY A 265 -4.38 -6.46 13.93
N TYR A 266 -3.20 -6.81 13.37
CA TYR A 266 -1.94 -6.11 13.64
C TYR A 266 -1.56 -5.08 12.55
N PHE A 267 -2.04 -5.24 11.33
CA PHE A 267 -1.68 -4.38 10.20
C PHE A 267 -2.90 -3.75 9.53
N ALA A 268 -2.65 -2.67 8.79
CA ALA A 268 -3.58 -2.03 7.88
C ALA A 268 -2.96 -1.97 6.47
N TYR A 269 -3.75 -2.39 5.49
CA TYR A 269 -3.37 -2.52 4.08
C TYR A 269 -4.37 -1.79 3.17
N ALA A 270 -4.02 -1.55 1.91
CA ALA A 270 -4.93 -0.95 0.95
C ALA A 270 -6.09 -1.89 0.61
N VAL A 271 -7.20 -1.32 0.15
CA VAL A 271 -8.34 -2.09 -0.38
C VAL A 271 -8.51 -1.77 -1.87
N ARG A 272 -8.67 -2.83 -2.67
CA ARG A 272 -9.03 -2.81 -4.08
C ARG A 272 -10.32 -3.60 -4.22
N CYS A 273 -11.46 -2.94 -4.33
CA CYS A 273 -12.72 -3.66 -4.49
C CYS A 273 -12.85 -4.19 -5.93
N VAL A 274 -13.55 -5.32 -6.06
CA VAL A 274 -13.91 -5.94 -7.35
C VAL A 274 -15.41 -6.03 -7.50
N LYS A 275 -15.83 -6.16 -8.77
CA LYS A 275 -17.21 -6.39 -9.17
C LYS A 275 -17.24 -7.34 -10.37
N ASP A 276 -18.20 -8.24 -10.36
CA ASP A 276 -18.48 -9.23 -11.42
C ASP A 276 -19.22 -8.60 -12.63
#